data_AF-A0AAE3ML59-F1
#
_entry.id   AF-A0AAE3ML59-F1
#
_cell.length_a   1.000
_cell.length_b   1.000
_cell.length_c   1.000
_cell.angle_alpha   90.00
_cell.angle_beta   90.00
_cell.angle_gamma   90.00
#
_symmetry.space_group_name_H-M   'P 1'
#
loop_
_entity.id
_entity.type
_entity.pdbx_description
1 polymer ?
#
loop_
_entity_poly.entity_id
_entity_poly.type
_entity_poly.pdbx_seq_one_letter_code
_entity_poly.pdbx_strand_id
1 'polypeptide(L)'
;MNKILLLLFCSISCIVYGQHILPEEDRARVVDELLEERFRDVLPRIMDATEIDMWILISREYNEDPVLRTMLPATWLNARRRTILVFYRDKQRDTTERLAVARYNIGRSILSAWDKEKEPDQWKRLIQIIQERNPGKIGLNYSDDHNIADGLDKTDYDAFMKRLPSKFRKRVVSAEQLAVRWIETRTEREMVIYNQLVSLTHEIIAEAFSEKVITPGVTTTTEVEWWFRQKVTDLGLETWFHPTVDVQRTQEKLVSHLYSFSGRPEDMVILPGDLLHCDFGITYLRLNTDCQELAYVLKPGEKEAPEFLRDALKDGNRVQDFLTENMIAGRTGNQILSVALKAGKQAGLRPAIYTHPLGSYGHSAGTTIGMWDSQGGVMKDDGENYPLNPDTVYAIELNTTVYIPEWKRDIRVMLEEAGYFGKEGFRYVNGRQTELLLIPRVSQHLGN
;
A
#
# COMPACT_ATOMS: atom_id res chain seq x y z
N MET A 1 25.25 -37.58 -53.10
CA MET A 1 24.07 -36.69 -53.26
C MET A 1 23.60 -36.31 -51.86
N ASN A 2 23.88 -35.07 -51.46
CA ASN A 2 23.34 -34.48 -50.23
C ASN A 2 21.93 -33.92 -50.51
N LYS A 3 21.20 -33.72 -49.41
CA LYS A 3 20.11 -32.74 -49.17
C LYS A 3 18.71 -33.34 -49.12
N ILE A 4 17.81 -32.99 -48.19
CA ILE A 4 17.82 -32.08 -47.03
C ILE A 4 16.71 -32.61 -46.11
N LEU A 5 16.95 -32.73 -44.81
CA LEU A 5 15.91 -33.02 -43.81
C LEU A 5 15.33 -31.69 -43.34
N LEU A 6 14.06 -31.42 -43.65
CA LEU A 6 13.33 -30.26 -43.14
C LEU A 6 12.93 -30.53 -41.68
N LEU A 7 13.57 -29.83 -40.75
CA LEU A 7 13.14 -29.74 -39.35
C LEU A 7 12.12 -28.61 -39.24
N LEU A 8 10.86 -28.96 -38.98
CA LEU A 8 9.83 -28.01 -38.57
C LEU A 8 10.15 -27.55 -37.15
N PHE A 9 10.53 -26.28 -37.00
CA PHE A 9 10.60 -25.61 -35.71
C PHE A 9 9.19 -25.17 -35.33
N CYS A 10 8.54 -25.91 -34.42
CA CYS A 10 7.31 -25.46 -33.77
C CYS A 10 7.69 -24.49 -32.66
N SER A 11 7.58 -23.19 -32.92
CA SER A 11 7.65 -22.15 -31.90
C SER A 11 6.39 -22.24 -31.03
N ILE A 12 6.51 -22.86 -29.85
CA ILE A 12 5.48 -22.78 -28.82
C ILE A 12 5.57 -21.37 -28.23
N SER A 13 4.72 -20.46 -28.71
CA SER A 13 4.49 -19.18 -28.05
C SER A 13 3.74 -19.47 -26.76
N CYS A 14 4.45 -19.62 -25.64
CA CYS A 14 3.84 -19.55 -24.32
C CYS A 14 3.32 -18.12 -24.14
N ILE A 15 2.02 -17.92 -24.28
CA ILE A 15 1.35 -16.73 -23.77
C ILE A 15 1.50 -16.82 -22.26
N VAL A 16 2.37 -15.98 -21.68
CA VAL A 16 2.50 -15.83 -20.23
C VAL A 16 1.26 -15.07 -19.79
N TYR A 17 0.17 -15.79 -19.50
CA TYR A 17 -0.90 -15.21 -18.70
C TYR A 17 -0.30 -14.88 -17.33
N GLY A 18 -0.51 -13.65 -16.84
CA GLY A 18 -0.28 -13.32 -15.44
C GLY A 18 -0.88 -14.42 -14.57
N GLN A 19 -0.18 -14.79 -13.50
CA GLN A 19 -0.59 -15.93 -12.68
C GLN A 19 -2.08 -15.81 -12.33
N HIS A 20 -2.85 -16.84 -12.69
CA HIS A 20 -4.23 -16.94 -12.28
C HIS A 20 -4.30 -16.72 -10.77
N ILE A 21 -5.20 -15.85 -10.37
CA ILE A 21 -5.50 -15.59 -8.97
C ILE A 21 -5.62 -16.93 -8.24
N LEU A 22 -4.86 -17.09 -7.17
CA LEU A 22 -4.74 -18.39 -6.49
C LEU A 22 -6.09 -18.82 -5.89
N PRO A 23 -6.39 -20.13 -5.86
CA PRO A 23 -7.45 -20.65 -5.00
C PRO A 23 -7.21 -20.30 -3.53
N GLU A 24 -8.27 -20.17 -2.73
CA GLU A 24 -8.18 -19.75 -1.32
C GLU A 24 -7.23 -20.60 -0.47
N GLU A 25 -7.17 -21.92 -0.69
CA GLU A 25 -6.24 -22.79 0.00
C GLU A 25 -4.76 -22.44 -0.30
N ASP A 26 -4.46 -22.15 -1.56
CA ASP A 26 -3.12 -21.73 -1.97
C ASP A 26 -2.78 -20.32 -1.48
N ARG A 27 -3.76 -19.41 -1.47
CA ARG A 27 -3.59 -18.08 -0.87
C ARG A 27 -3.22 -18.20 0.61
N ALA A 28 -3.94 -19.03 1.36
CA ALA A 28 -3.69 -19.25 2.77
C ALA A 28 -2.28 -19.81 3.03
N ARG A 29 -1.85 -20.79 2.22
CA ARG A 29 -0.50 -21.33 2.27
C ARG A 29 0.56 -20.26 1.99
N VAL A 30 0.39 -19.46 0.93
CA VAL A 30 1.35 -18.41 0.58
C VAL A 30 1.45 -17.35 1.69
N VAL A 31 0.32 -16.92 2.24
CA VAL A 31 0.28 -15.98 3.37
C VAL A 31 1.04 -16.52 4.58
N ASP A 32 0.83 -17.78 4.96
CA ASP A 32 1.53 -18.39 6.10
C ASP A 32 3.04 -18.64 5.83
N GLU A 33 3.42 -18.85 4.57
CA GLU A 33 4.82 -18.91 4.15
C GLU A 33 5.52 -17.56 4.25
N LEU A 34 4.89 -16.50 3.72
CA LEU A 34 5.41 -15.13 3.82
C LEU A 34 5.52 -14.69 5.27
N LEU A 35 4.51 -14.98 6.09
CA LEU A 35 4.52 -14.62 7.50
C LEU A 35 5.67 -15.32 8.26
N GLU A 36 5.95 -16.60 7.99
CA GLU A 36 7.10 -17.30 8.57
C GLU A 36 8.43 -16.67 8.12
N GLU A 37 8.56 -16.31 6.84
CA GLU A 37 9.72 -15.61 6.30
C GLU A 37 9.94 -14.27 7.01
N ARG A 38 8.88 -13.47 7.19
CA ARG A 38 8.95 -12.20 7.93
C ARG A 38 9.39 -12.41 9.38
N PHE A 39 8.86 -13.42 10.07
CA PHE A 39 9.27 -13.71 11.45
C PHE A 39 10.72 -14.17 11.55
N ARG A 40 11.23 -14.88 10.54
CA ARG A 40 12.61 -15.36 10.49
C ARG A 40 13.59 -14.24 10.12
N ASP A 41 13.27 -13.45 9.11
CA ASP A 41 14.24 -12.58 8.44
C ASP A 41 14.02 -11.09 8.75
N VAL A 42 12.78 -10.65 8.97
CA VAL A 42 12.46 -9.23 9.25
C VAL A 42 12.50 -8.96 10.75
N LEU A 43 11.74 -9.72 11.54
CA LEU A 43 11.54 -9.47 12.97
C LEU A 43 12.85 -9.31 13.77
N PRO A 44 13.85 -10.21 13.67
CA PRO A 44 15.08 -10.07 14.45
C PRO A 44 15.84 -8.79 14.11
N ARG A 45 15.92 -8.43 12.83
CA ARG A 45 16.63 -7.23 12.35
C ARG A 45 15.98 -5.95 12.87
N ILE A 46 14.64 -5.87 12.83
CA ILE A 46 13.93 -4.66 13.28
C ILE A 46 13.95 -4.53 14.82
N MET A 47 13.89 -5.64 15.56
CA MET A 47 14.11 -5.64 17.02
C MET A 47 15.52 -5.18 17.37
N ASP A 48 16.53 -5.62 16.61
CA ASP A 48 17.90 -5.18 16.81
C ASP A 48 18.07 -3.68 16.55
N ALA A 49 17.51 -3.17 15.43
CA ALA A 49 17.59 -1.78 15.01
C ALA A 49 16.88 -0.81 15.98
N THR A 50 15.78 -1.24 16.60
CA THR A 50 15.01 -0.44 17.58
C THR A 50 15.45 -0.66 19.02
N GLU A 51 16.40 -1.57 19.23
CA GLU A 51 16.90 -1.97 20.55
C GLU A 51 15.80 -2.47 21.51
N ILE A 52 14.71 -3.05 21.00
CA ILE A 52 13.65 -3.62 21.84
C ILE A 52 13.97 -5.10 22.06
N ASP A 53 14.25 -5.47 23.30
CA ASP A 53 14.57 -6.85 23.68
C ASP A 53 13.31 -7.73 23.72
N MET A 54 12.18 -7.15 24.15
CA MET A 54 10.91 -7.86 24.22
C MET A 54 9.78 -7.02 23.65
N TRP A 55 9.11 -7.52 22.61
CA TRP A 55 7.94 -6.88 22.04
C TRP A 55 6.67 -7.64 22.43
N ILE A 56 5.74 -6.95 23.06
CA ILE A 56 4.48 -7.54 23.54
C ILE A 56 3.32 -6.86 22.82
N LEU A 57 2.54 -7.64 22.07
CA LEU A 57 1.29 -7.19 21.47
C LEU A 57 0.13 -7.83 22.22
N ILE A 58 -0.80 -7.02 22.70
CA ILE A 58 -1.97 -7.47 23.47
C ILE A 58 -3.21 -7.07 22.68
N SER A 59 -4.08 -8.03 22.39
CA SER A 59 -5.32 -7.78 21.67
C SER A 59 -6.45 -8.65 22.17
N ARG A 60 -7.67 -8.24 21.79
CA ARG A 60 -8.90 -8.98 22.04
C ARG A 60 -9.59 -9.27 20.72
N GLU A 61 -10.35 -10.35 20.69
CA GLU A 61 -11.18 -10.74 19.55
C GLU A 61 -12.10 -9.58 19.11
N TYR A 62 -12.05 -9.24 17.81
CA TYR A 62 -12.72 -8.11 17.17
C TYR A 62 -12.22 -6.71 17.57
N ASN A 63 -11.12 -6.66 18.34
CA ASN A 63 -10.43 -5.42 18.68
C ASN A 63 -8.92 -5.68 18.63
N GLU A 64 -8.48 -6.20 17.48
CA GLU A 64 -7.08 -6.47 17.21
C GLU A 64 -6.29 -5.18 17.11
N ASP A 65 -5.14 -5.15 17.77
CA ASP A 65 -4.08 -4.23 17.45
C ASP A 65 -3.77 -4.37 15.95
N PRO A 66 -3.71 -3.26 15.17
CA PRO A 66 -3.54 -3.35 13.73
C PRO A 66 -2.29 -4.16 13.35
N VAL A 67 -1.18 -3.97 14.07
CA VAL A 67 0.06 -4.71 13.82
C VAL A 67 -0.13 -6.20 14.13
N LEU A 68 -0.77 -6.55 15.26
CA LEU A 68 -1.07 -7.94 15.60
C LEU A 68 -1.93 -8.62 14.54
N ARG A 69 -2.91 -7.92 13.95
CA ARG A 69 -3.77 -8.47 12.88
C ARG A 69 -2.95 -9.01 11.70
N THR A 70 -1.84 -8.35 11.36
CA THR A 70 -0.94 -8.79 10.28
C THR A 70 -0.14 -10.05 10.61
N MET A 71 -0.07 -10.42 11.90
CA MET A 71 0.70 -11.55 12.43
C MET A 71 -0.13 -12.82 12.63
N LEU A 72 -1.43 -12.77 12.35
CA LEU A 72 -2.30 -13.94 12.47
C LEU A 72 -2.11 -14.87 11.27
N PRO A 73 -2.17 -16.21 11.45
CA PRO A 73 -2.15 -17.14 10.32
C PRO A 73 -3.37 -16.92 9.42
N ALA A 74 -3.29 -17.35 8.17
CA ALA A 74 -4.33 -17.13 7.15
C ALA A 74 -5.72 -17.62 7.58
N THR A 75 -5.78 -18.73 8.32
CA THR A 75 -7.03 -19.33 8.80
C THR A 75 -7.63 -18.66 10.03
N TRP A 76 -6.95 -17.65 10.60
CA TRP A 76 -7.45 -16.87 11.72
C TRP A 76 -7.91 -15.51 11.20
N LEU A 77 -9.20 -15.42 10.87
CA LEU A 77 -9.82 -14.18 10.40
C LEU A 77 -9.83 -13.07 11.47
N ASN A 78 -9.84 -13.47 12.75
CA ASN A 78 -9.77 -12.60 13.92
C ASN A 78 -8.89 -13.27 14.99
N ALA A 79 -8.41 -12.48 15.95
CA ALA A 79 -7.83 -12.99 17.18
C ALA A 79 -8.90 -13.76 17.97
N ARG A 80 -8.49 -14.69 18.83
CA ARG A 80 -9.41 -15.52 19.63
C ARG A 80 -9.31 -15.14 21.10
N ARG A 81 -10.39 -14.60 21.70
CA ARG A 81 -10.37 -14.01 23.05
C ARG A 81 -9.21 -13.03 23.24
N ARG A 82 -8.58 -12.99 24.44
CA ARG A 82 -7.33 -12.25 24.65
C ARG A 82 -6.16 -13.03 24.05
N THR A 83 -5.52 -12.44 23.04
CA THR A 83 -4.29 -12.93 22.42
C THR A 83 -3.15 -12.02 22.83
N ILE A 84 -2.08 -12.60 23.38
CA ILE A 84 -0.87 -11.87 23.76
C ILE A 84 0.30 -12.50 23.01
N LEU A 85 0.86 -11.79 22.05
CA LEU A 85 2.09 -12.17 21.38
C LEU A 85 3.28 -11.64 22.18
N VAL A 86 4.31 -12.46 22.34
CA VAL A 86 5.56 -12.10 23.00
C VAL A 86 6.71 -12.53 22.12
N PHE A 87 7.44 -11.55 21.60
CA PHE A 87 8.70 -11.76 20.91
C PHE A 87 9.84 -11.37 21.83
N TYR A 88 10.85 -12.22 21.95
CA TYR A 88 12.04 -11.93 22.75
C TYR A 88 13.30 -12.14 21.92
N ARG A 89 14.12 -11.10 21.81
CA ARG A 89 15.38 -11.09 21.07
C ARG A 89 16.55 -11.22 22.03
N ASP A 90 17.28 -12.33 21.95
CA ASP A 90 18.58 -12.50 22.60
C ASP A 90 19.68 -12.24 21.57
N LYS A 91 20.21 -11.01 21.57
CA LYS A 91 21.27 -10.58 20.66
C LYS A 91 22.58 -11.37 20.82
N GLN A 92 22.87 -11.87 22.03
CA GLN A 92 24.13 -12.58 22.30
C GLN A 92 24.10 -13.99 21.71
N ARG A 93 22.92 -14.63 21.74
CA ARG A 93 22.72 -15.96 21.16
C ARG A 93 22.25 -15.94 19.71
N ASP A 94 21.97 -14.75 19.18
CA ASP A 94 21.34 -14.55 17.87
C ASP A 94 20.03 -15.35 17.72
N THR A 95 19.19 -15.32 18.76
CA THR A 95 17.91 -16.03 18.76
C THR A 95 16.73 -15.09 18.97
N THR A 96 15.61 -15.40 18.33
CA THR A 96 14.33 -14.72 18.56
C THR A 96 13.28 -15.75 18.95
N GLU A 97 12.82 -15.68 20.20
CA GLU A 97 11.69 -16.49 20.67
C GLU A 97 10.38 -15.87 20.18
N ARG A 98 9.45 -16.73 19.75
CA ARG A 98 8.12 -16.35 19.22
C ARG A 98 7.05 -17.08 20.00
N LEU A 99 6.43 -16.39 20.94
CA LEU A 99 5.54 -16.98 21.92
C LEU A 99 4.17 -16.33 21.89
N ALA A 100 3.16 -17.10 22.28
CA ALA A 100 1.82 -16.61 22.55
C ALA A 100 1.45 -17.00 23.98
N VAL A 101 1.03 -16.04 24.80
CA VAL A 101 0.34 -16.35 26.07
C VAL A 101 -1.13 -16.64 25.72
N ALA A 102 -1.36 -17.71 24.97
CA ALA A 102 -2.65 -18.14 24.46
C ALA A 102 -2.76 -19.67 24.58
N ARG A 103 -3.97 -20.22 24.53
CA ARG A 103 -4.19 -21.67 24.78
C ARG A 103 -3.57 -22.59 23.72
N TYR A 104 -3.35 -22.08 22.52
CA TYR A 104 -2.90 -22.85 21.37
C TYR A 104 -1.81 -22.08 20.64
N ASN A 105 -1.02 -22.80 19.84
CA ASN A 105 -0.08 -22.17 18.92
C ASN A 105 -0.84 -21.25 17.96
N ILE A 106 -0.19 -20.15 17.59
CA ILE A 106 -0.72 -19.22 16.59
C ILE A 106 0.02 -19.53 15.29
N GLY A 107 -0.69 -20.25 14.42
CA GLY A 107 -0.08 -20.87 13.24
C GLY A 107 1.04 -21.85 13.62
N ARG A 108 2.00 -22.01 12.71
CA ARG A 108 3.22 -22.80 12.93
C ARG A 108 4.37 -22.01 13.57
N SER A 109 4.28 -20.68 13.54
CA SER A 109 5.39 -19.77 13.80
C SER A 109 5.50 -19.32 15.26
N ILE A 110 4.39 -19.34 16.00
CA ILE A 110 4.30 -18.78 17.35
C ILE A 110 3.78 -19.85 18.31
N LEU A 111 4.61 -20.24 19.27
CA LEU A 111 4.33 -21.34 20.19
C LEU A 111 3.49 -20.86 21.38
N SER A 112 2.49 -21.63 21.79
CA SER A 112 1.79 -21.38 23.05
C SER A 112 2.77 -21.53 24.23
N ALA A 113 2.79 -20.51 25.08
CA ALA A 113 3.51 -20.48 26.34
C ALA A 113 2.56 -20.47 27.54
N TRP A 114 1.26 -20.79 27.35
CA TRP A 114 0.25 -20.75 28.40
C TRP A 114 -0.58 -22.02 28.48
N ASP A 115 -0.36 -22.77 29.56
CA ASP A 115 -1.21 -23.86 30.00
C ASP A 115 -2.18 -23.34 31.06
N LYS A 116 -3.44 -23.14 30.67
CA LYS A 116 -4.49 -22.59 31.55
C LYS A 116 -4.75 -23.48 32.77
N GLU A 117 -4.59 -24.79 32.64
CA GLU A 117 -4.89 -25.72 33.73
C GLU A 117 -3.82 -25.66 34.82
N LYS A 118 -2.58 -25.32 34.46
CA LYS A 118 -1.47 -25.12 35.42
C LYS A 118 -1.44 -23.71 35.98
N GLU A 119 -1.72 -22.70 35.17
CA GLU A 119 -1.76 -21.30 35.58
C GLU A 119 -3.02 -20.61 35.02
N PRO A 120 -4.13 -20.59 35.77
CA PRO A 120 -5.39 -20.02 35.29
C PRO A 120 -5.32 -18.52 34.97
N ASP A 121 -4.37 -17.78 35.57
CA ASP A 121 -4.17 -16.35 35.30
C ASP A 121 -3.19 -16.15 34.13
N GLN A 122 -3.74 -15.87 32.95
CA GLN A 122 -2.99 -15.55 31.73
C GLN A 122 -1.97 -14.42 31.95
N TRP A 123 -2.32 -13.39 32.74
CA TRP A 123 -1.40 -12.29 33.01
C TRP A 123 -0.24 -12.72 33.89
N LYS A 124 -0.51 -13.57 34.88
CA LYS A 124 0.55 -14.11 35.74
C LYS A 124 1.56 -14.91 34.91
N ARG A 125 1.10 -15.67 33.90
CA ARG A 125 2.02 -16.34 32.97
C ARG A 125 2.85 -15.34 32.16
N LEU A 126 2.25 -14.26 31.65
CA LEU A 126 3.01 -13.20 30.97
C LEU A 126 4.10 -12.60 31.87
N ILE A 127 3.80 -12.34 33.13
CA ILE A 127 4.79 -11.79 34.07
C ILE A 127 5.92 -12.78 34.36
N GLN A 128 5.62 -14.08 34.49
CA GLN A 128 6.66 -15.11 34.61
C GLN A 128 7.58 -15.12 33.39
N ILE A 129 7.00 -15.04 32.19
CA ILE A 129 7.77 -14.97 30.93
C ILE A 129 8.74 -13.78 30.94
N ILE A 130 8.28 -12.59 31.35
CA ILE A 130 9.12 -11.39 31.47
C ILE A 130 10.22 -11.59 32.53
N GLN A 131 9.90 -12.21 33.66
CA GLN A 131 10.87 -12.48 34.73
C GLN A 131 11.96 -13.48 34.33
N GLU A 132 11.59 -14.54 33.61
CA GLU A 132 12.48 -15.58 33.09
C GLU A 132 13.54 -15.01 32.13
N ARG A 133 13.13 -14.08 31.24
CA ARG A 133 14.03 -13.46 30.25
C ARG A 133 14.74 -12.21 30.75
N ASN A 134 14.13 -11.48 31.70
CA ASN A 134 14.65 -10.24 32.27
C ASN A 134 15.08 -9.18 31.21
N PRO A 135 14.20 -8.79 30.27
CA PRO A 135 14.54 -7.87 29.17
C PRO A 135 14.96 -6.48 29.67
N GLY A 136 15.89 -5.82 28.96
CA GLY A 136 16.33 -4.46 29.22
C GLY A 136 15.35 -3.40 28.71
N LYS A 137 14.68 -3.64 27.58
CA LYS A 137 13.60 -2.82 26.99
C LYS A 137 12.39 -3.70 26.61
N ILE A 138 11.19 -3.26 27.00
CA ILE A 138 9.91 -3.91 26.71
C ILE A 138 9.07 -2.95 25.86
N GLY A 139 8.85 -3.28 24.60
CA GLY A 139 8.02 -2.50 23.68
C GLY A 139 6.54 -2.86 23.77
N LEU A 140 5.69 -1.84 23.81
CA LEU A 140 4.23 -1.95 23.65
C LEU A 140 3.74 -0.99 22.54
N ASN A 141 2.70 -1.37 21.81
CA ASN A 141 2.16 -0.60 20.69
C ASN A 141 1.27 0.56 21.15
N TYR A 142 1.89 1.68 21.51
CA TYR A 142 1.21 2.95 21.72
C TYR A 142 1.98 4.07 21.01
N SER A 143 1.28 5.01 20.39
CA SER A 143 1.87 6.04 19.54
C SER A 143 0.98 7.28 19.48
N ASP A 144 1.59 8.47 19.52
CA ASP A 144 0.88 9.74 19.33
C ASP A 144 0.75 10.08 17.82
N ASP A 145 1.63 9.54 16.98
CA ASP A 145 1.81 9.97 15.58
C ASP A 145 1.40 8.92 14.53
N HIS A 146 1.64 7.63 14.81
CA HIS A 146 1.37 6.50 13.92
C HIS A 146 0.18 5.66 14.42
N ASN A 147 -1.00 5.94 13.88
CA ASN A 147 -2.26 5.25 14.24
C ASN A 147 -2.19 3.70 14.16
N ILE A 148 -1.53 3.13 13.15
CA ILE A 148 -1.38 1.67 13.00
C ILE A 148 -0.54 1.07 14.16
N ALA A 149 0.36 1.86 14.73
CA ALA A 149 1.21 1.47 15.85
C ALA A 149 0.60 1.81 17.23
N ASP A 150 -0.60 2.39 17.28
CA ASP A 150 -1.34 2.75 18.50
C ASP A 150 -2.49 1.76 18.81
N GLY A 151 -2.25 0.47 18.59
CA GLY A 151 -3.28 -0.57 18.73
C GLY A 151 -3.52 -1.08 20.14
N LEU A 152 -2.68 -0.71 21.13
CA LEU A 152 -2.85 -1.17 22.50
C LEU A 152 -3.97 -0.41 23.21
N ASP A 153 -5.07 -1.11 23.45
CA ASP A 153 -6.15 -0.60 24.30
C ASP A 153 -5.63 -0.09 25.65
N LYS A 154 -6.09 1.10 26.05
CA LYS A 154 -5.81 1.67 27.38
C LYS A 154 -6.14 0.71 28.53
N THR A 155 -7.21 -0.08 28.37
CA THR A 155 -7.63 -1.08 29.36
C THR A 155 -6.60 -2.20 29.52
N ASP A 156 -6.04 -2.70 28.42
CA ASP A 156 -5.02 -3.75 28.46
C ASP A 156 -3.65 -3.19 28.87
N TYR A 157 -3.31 -1.95 28.50
CA TYR A 157 -2.14 -1.23 29.03
C TYR A 157 -2.20 -1.11 30.57
N ASP A 158 -3.31 -0.62 31.12
CA ASP A 158 -3.48 -0.48 32.57
C ASP A 158 -3.44 -1.83 33.29
N ALA A 159 -4.07 -2.85 32.69
CA ALA A 159 -4.05 -4.21 33.22
C ALA A 159 -2.63 -4.79 33.26
N PHE A 160 -1.83 -4.55 32.21
CA PHE A 160 -0.42 -4.95 32.14
C PHE A 160 0.42 -4.21 33.18
N MET A 161 0.38 -2.88 33.19
CA MET A 161 1.19 -2.04 34.08
C MET A 161 0.90 -2.27 35.57
N LYS A 162 -0.37 -2.53 35.92
CA LYS A 162 -0.77 -2.89 37.29
C LYS A 162 -0.07 -4.17 37.78
N ARG A 163 0.10 -5.16 36.90
CA ARG A 163 0.66 -6.48 37.22
C ARG A 163 2.17 -6.54 37.05
N LEU A 164 2.74 -5.66 36.24
CA LEU A 164 4.17 -5.60 35.97
C LEU A 164 4.95 -5.21 37.25
N PRO A 165 5.93 -6.02 37.70
CA PRO A 165 6.78 -5.69 38.82
C PRO A 165 7.52 -4.35 38.64
N SER A 166 7.70 -3.60 39.73
CA SER A 166 8.29 -2.25 39.71
C SER A 166 9.63 -2.16 38.97
N LYS A 167 10.48 -3.20 39.08
CA LYS A 167 11.78 -3.27 38.40
C LYS A 167 11.71 -3.22 36.86
N PHE A 168 10.59 -3.65 36.27
CA PHE A 168 10.39 -3.67 34.82
C PHE A 168 9.59 -2.47 34.30
N ARG A 169 8.84 -1.76 35.16
CA ARG A 169 7.98 -0.65 34.71
C ARG A 169 8.75 0.45 33.99
N LYS A 170 9.96 0.77 34.45
CA LYS A 170 10.84 1.76 33.81
C LYS A 170 11.48 1.28 32.50
N ARG A 171 11.31 0.00 32.15
CA ARG A 171 11.81 -0.60 30.90
C ARG A 171 10.74 -0.65 29.81
N VAL A 172 9.50 -0.30 30.15
CA VAL A 172 8.40 -0.21 29.17
C VAL A 172 8.59 1.05 28.34
N VAL A 173 8.61 0.89 27.02
CA VAL A 173 8.76 1.95 26.03
C VAL A 173 7.74 1.76 24.91
N SER A 174 7.52 2.81 24.12
CA SER A 174 6.73 2.68 22.90
C SER A 174 7.46 1.76 21.92
N ALA A 175 6.71 0.86 21.29
CA ALA A 175 7.16 0.03 20.18
C ALA A 175 6.85 0.66 18.82
N GLU A 176 6.45 1.93 18.75
CA GLU A 176 6.04 2.61 17.53
C GLU A 176 6.99 2.34 16.35
N GLN A 177 8.27 2.68 16.51
CA GLN A 177 9.27 2.51 15.45
C GLN A 177 9.41 1.03 15.03
N LEU A 178 9.31 0.09 15.98
CA LEU A 178 9.38 -1.35 15.70
C LEU A 178 8.13 -1.84 14.94
N ALA A 179 6.96 -1.37 15.36
CA ALA A 179 5.68 -1.66 14.73
C ALA A 179 5.62 -1.09 13.30
N VAL A 180 6.06 0.16 13.09
CA VAL A 180 6.14 0.77 11.77
C VAL A 180 7.12 -0.01 10.89
N ARG A 181 8.33 -0.34 11.39
CA ARG A 181 9.29 -1.17 10.63
C ARG A 181 8.73 -2.53 10.27
N TRP A 182 7.93 -3.16 11.14
CA TRP A 182 7.23 -4.40 10.81
C TRP A 182 6.18 -4.20 9.71
N ILE A 183 5.46 -3.08 9.70
CA ILE A 183 4.40 -2.83 8.71
C ILE A 183 4.96 -2.38 7.36
N GLU A 184 6.06 -1.64 7.31
CA GLU A 184 6.54 -1.07 6.05
C GLU A 184 7.50 -1.99 5.28
N THR A 185 8.29 -2.81 6.00
CA THR A 185 9.36 -3.62 5.37
C THR A 185 8.77 -4.74 4.52
N ARG A 186 9.17 -4.82 3.25
CA ARG A 186 8.86 -5.88 2.30
C ARG A 186 10.02 -6.86 2.13
N THR A 187 9.72 -8.13 1.96
CA THR A 187 10.70 -9.14 1.56
C THR A 187 10.83 -9.20 0.04
N GLU A 188 11.91 -9.82 -0.46
CA GLU A 188 12.10 -10.02 -1.91
C GLU A 188 10.93 -10.80 -2.53
N ARG A 189 10.43 -11.81 -1.81
CA ARG A 189 9.29 -12.62 -2.26
C ARG A 189 7.99 -11.80 -2.29
N GLU A 190 7.76 -10.94 -1.30
CA GLU A 190 6.64 -9.99 -1.34
C GLU A 190 6.75 -9.05 -2.55
N MET A 191 7.96 -8.60 -2.91
CA MET A 191 8.15 -7.73 -4.09
C MET A 191 7.87 -8.41 -5.43
N VAL A 192 8.12 -9.73 -5.55
CA VAL A 192 7.70 -10.50 -6.73
C VAL A 192 6.18 -10.54 -6.84
N ILE A 193 5.49 -10.78 -5.72
CA ILE A 193 4.03 -10.78 -5.66
C ILE A 193 3.48 -9.38 -5.94
N TYR A 194 4.09 -8.34 -5.38
CA TYR A 194 3.67 -6.96 -5.57
C TYR A 194 3.67 -6.55 -7.05
N ASN A 195 4.69 -6.96 -7.81
CA ASN A 195 4.75 -6.71 -9.24
C ASN A 195 3.57 -7.34 -10.00
N GLN A 196 3.20 -8.58 -9.67
CA GLN A 196 2.03 -9.24 -10.27
C GLN A 196 0.73 -8.56 -9.85
N LEU A 197 0.65 -8.16 -8.58
CA LEU A 197 -0.52 -7.51 -8.02
C LEU A 197 -0.79 -6.15 -8.68
N VAL A 198 0.24 -5.32 -8.86
CA VAL A 198 0.11 -4.03 -9.56
C VAL A 198 -0.22 -4.22 -11.04
N SER A 199 0.37 -5.22 -11.71
CA SER A 199 -0.01 -5.58 -13.09
C SER A 199 -1.50 -5.91 -13.21
N LEU A 200 -2.06 -6.66 -12.26
CA LEU A 200 -3.48 -6.98 -12.23
C LEU A 200 -4.35 -5.73 -12.01
N THR A 201 -3.92 -4.80 -11.16
CA THR A 201 -4.59 -3.50 -10.98
C THR A 201 -4.64 -2.72 -12.29
N HIS A 202 -3.51 -2.58 -12.99
CA HIS A 202 -3.46 -1.92 -14.31
C HIS A 202 -4.36 -2.61 -15.35
N GLU A 203 -4.40 -3.95 -15.37
CA GLU A 203 -5.27 -4.70 -16.28
C GLU A 203 -6.76 -4.42 -16.02
N ILE A 204 -7.17 -4.33 -14.75
CA ILE A 204 -8.55 -4.01 -14.37
C ILE A 204 -8.89 -2.56 -14.76
N ILE A 205 -7.99 -1.60 -14.50
CA ILE A 205 -8.16 -0.20 -14.92
C ILE A 205 -8.26 -0.10 -16.44
N ALA A 206 -7.39 -0.78 -17.17
CA ALA A 206 -7.39 -0.79 -18.62
C ALA A 206 -8.67 -1.41 -19.22
N GLU A 207 -9.31 -2.36 -18.54
CA GLU A 207 -10.61 -2.91 -18.95
C GLU A 207 -11.76 -1.94 -18.63
N ALA A 208 -11.77 -1.34 -17.43
CA ALA A 208 -12.75 -0.34 -17.03
C ALA A 208 -12.75 0.86 -17.99
N PHE A 209 -11.56 1.36 -18.34
CA PHE A 209 -11.35 2.44 -19.30
C PHE A 209 -11.22 1.92 -20.73
N SER A 210 -12.24 1.18 -21.18
CA SER A 210 -12.37 0.69 -22.56
C SER A 210 -13.82 0.62 -23.02
N GLU A 211 -14.02 0.40 -24.31
CA GLU A 211 -15.34 0.19 -24.94
C GLU A 211 -16.09 -1.05 -24.44
N LYS A 212 -15.44 -1.93 -23.66
CA LYS A 212 -16.11 -3.08 -23.03
C LYS A 212 -17.03 -2.66 -21.89
N VAL A 213 -16.75 -1.54 -21.25
CA VAL A 213 -17.44 -1.05 -20.06
C VAL A 213 -18.10 0.30 -20.35
N ILE A 214 -17.39 1.20 -21.05
CA ILE A 214 -17.84 2.56 -21.29
C ILE A 214 -18.44 2.67 -22.69
N THR A 215 -19.72 3.04 -22.74
CA THR A 215 -20.39 3.55 -23.94
C THR A 215 -20.59 5.06 -23.80
N PRO A 216 -19.82 5.90 -24.52
CA PRO A 216 -19.96 7.35 -24.43
C PRO A 216 -21.37 7.84 -24.77
N GLY A 217 -21.90 8.76 -23.96
CA GLY A 217 -23.28 9.26 -24.04
C GLY A 217 -24.31 8.41 -23.29
N VAL A 218 -23.89 7.29 -22.69
CA VAL A 218 -24.78 6.38 -21.94
C VAL A 218 -24.22 6.09 -20.56
N THR A 219 -22.99 5.55 -20.48
CA THR A 219 -22.40 5.10 -19.21
C THR A 219 -22.07 6.29 -18.30
N THR A 220 -22.37 6.16 -17.01
CA THR A 220 -22.00 7.16 -15.99
C THR A 220 -20.71 6.80 -15.26
N THR A 221 -20.06 7.77 -14.63
CA THR A 221 -18.89 7.54 -13.76
C THR A 221 -19.21 6.56 -12.63
N THR A 222 -20.38 6.68 -12.01
CA THR A 222 -20.84 5.81 -10.92
C THR A 222 -21.07 4.37 -11.37
N GLU A 223 -21.56 4.15 -12.60
CA GLU A 223 -21.65 2.78 -13.16
C GLU A 223 -20.26 2.13 -13.30
N VAL A 224 -19.23 2.92 -13.66
CA VAL A 224 -17.84 2.42 -13.74
C VAL A 224 -17.27 2.11 -12.35
N GLU A 225 -17.56 2.93 -11.33
CA GLU A 225 -17.17 2.67 -9.93
C GLU A 225 -17.76 1.33 -9.42
N TRP A 226 -19.04 1.08 -9.70
CA TRP A 226 -19.68 -0.20 -9.37
C TRP A 226 -19.17 -1.36 -10.21
N TRP A 227 -18.82 -1.11 -11.48
CA TRP A 227 -18.17 -2.11 -12.31
C TRP A 227 -16.84 -2.56 -11.71
N PHE A 228 -15.99 -1.64 -11.24
CA PHE A 228 -14.75 -1.97 -10.53
C PHE A 228 -15.03 -2.87 -9.32
N ARG A 229 -15.99 -2.48 -8.47
CA ARG A 229 -16.37 -3.26 -7.28
C ARG A 229 -16.84 -4.67 -7.62
N GLN A 230 -17.66 -4.82 -8.66
CA GLN A 230 -18.15 -6.12 -9.10
C GLN A 230 -17.03 -6.96 -9.71
N LYS A 231 -16.19 -6.38 -10.58
CA LYS A 231 -15.05 -7.06 -11.20
C LYS A 231 -14.08 -7.63 -10.15
N VAL A 232 -13.75 -6.86 -9.12
CA VAL A 232 -12.90 -7.32 -8.00
C VAL A 232 -13.54 -8.50 -7.27
N THR A 233 -14.85 -8.42 -7.01
CA THR A 233 -15.60 -9.51 -6.34
C THR A 233 -15.62 -10.78 -7.20
N ASP A 234 -15.85 -10.65 -8.50
CA ASP A 234 -15.89 -11.78 -9.44
C ASP A 234 -14.52 -12.47 -9.58
N LEU A 235 -13.44 -11.71 -9.44
CA LEU A 235 -12.07 -12.22 -9.37
C LEU A 235 -11.73 -12.85 -8.00
N GLY A 236 -12.65 -12.79 -7.03
CA GLY A 236 -12.45 -13.27 -5.67
C GLY A 236 -11.42 -12.44 -4.89
N LEU A 237 -11.30 -11.15 -5.18
CA LEU A 237 -10.39 -10.21 -4.52
C LEU A 237 -11.19 -9.27 -3.60
N GLU A 238 -10.47 -8.42 -2.86
CA GLU A 238 -11.08 -7.37 -2.04
C GLU A 238 -10.54 -5.99 -2.47
N THR A 239 -11.13 -4.91 -1.97
CA THR A 239 -10.55 -3.55 -2.03
C THR A 239 -10.53 -2.96 -0.63
N TRP A 240 -9.61 -2.03 -0.37
CA TRP A 240 -9.50 -1.36 0.93
C TRP A 240 -10.23 0.00 0.98
N PHE A 241 -10.71 0.50 -0.16
CA PHE A 241 -11.55 1.69 -0.29
C PHE A 241 -12.55 1.54 -1.45
N HIS A 242 -13.53 2.44 -1.53
CA HIS A 242 -14.44 2.50 -2.68
C HIS A 242 -13.75 3.25 -3.82
N PRO A 243 -13.65 2.67 -5.03
CA PRO A 243 -13.02 3.33 -6.16
C PRO A 243 -13.72 4.65 -6.49
N THR A 244 -13.01 5.55 -7.16
CA THR A 244 -13.61 6.78 -7.66
C THR A 244 -13.35 6.95 -9.15
N VAL A 245 -14.31 7.51 -9.87
CA VAL A 245 -14.16 7.87 -11.29
C VAL A 245 -14.71 9.29 -11.50
N ASP A 246 -13.94 10.13 -12.18
CA ASP A 246 -14.37 11.49 -12.52
C ASP A 246 -13.95 11.89 -13.94
N VAL A 247 -14.54 12.99 -14.40
CA VAL A 247 -14.26 13.57 -15.72
C VAL A 247 -13.87 15.04 -15.58
N GLN A 248 -12.96 15.47 -16.45
CA GLN A 248 -12.61 16.86 -16.68
C GLN A 248 -12.89 17.21 -18.15
N ARG A 249 -13.64 18.30 -18.37
CA ARG A 249 -14.05 18.76 -19.71
C ARG A 249 -14.19 20.29 -19.82
N THR A 250 -14.32 20.77 -21.05
CA THR A 250 -14.27 22.19 -21.47
C THR A 250 -15.22 23.16 -20.74
N GLN A 251 -16.35 22.71 -20.19
CA GLN A 251 -17.40 23.61 -19.70
C GLN A 251 -17.57 23.65 -18.17
N GLU A 252 -16.75 22.92 -17.41
CA GLU A 252 -16.81 22.93 -15.95
C GLU A 252 -15.73 23.84 -15.35
N LYS A 253 -16.06 24.62 -14.32
CA LYS A 253 -15.04 25.35 -13.54
C LYS A 253 -14.33 24.35 -12.62
N LEU A 254 -13.00 24.45 -12.50
CA LEU A 254 -12.25 23.68 -11.51
C LEU A 254 -12.72 24.07 -10.10
N VAL A 255 -13.25 23.11 -9.35
CA VAL A 255 -13.64 23.27 -7.93
C VAL A 255 -12.44 23.00 -7.01
N SER A 256 -12.49 23.52 -5.77
CA SER A 256 -11.38 23.41 -4.81
C SER A 256 -11.07 21.96 -4.41
N HIS A 257 -9.86 21.71 -3.86
CA HIS A 257 -9.40 20.37 -3.46
C HIS A 257 -10.37 19.61 -2.53
N LEU A 258 -11.10 20.31 -1.64
CA LEU A 258 -12.12 19.71 -0.76
C LEU A 258 -13.29 19.10 -1.54
N TYR A 259 -13.76 19.76 -2.60
CA TYR A 259 -14.89 19.26 -3.40
C TYR A 259 -14.50 18.06 -4.28
N SER A 260 -13.24 17.99 -4.72
CA SER A 260 -12.77 16.85 -5.53
C SER A 260 -12.62 15.55 -4.73
N PHE A 261 -12.62 15.55 -3.39
CA PHE A 261 -12.54 14.31 -2.59
C PHE A 261 -13.87 13.93 -1.93
N SER A 262 -14.71 14.88 -1.53
CA SER A 262 -15.95 14.60 -0.77
C SER A 262 -17.25 15.10 -1.43
N GLY A 263 -17.18 15.66 -2.64
CA GLY A 263 -18.32 16.28 -3.32
C GLY A 263 -18.28 16.15 -4.83
N ARG A 264 -17.75 15.03 -5.34
CA ARG A 264 -17.78 14.71 -6.78
C ARG A 264 -19.24 14.58 -7.22
N PRO A 265 -19.65 15.17 -8.35
CA PRO A 265 -20.99 14.94 -8.88
C PRO A 265 -21.15 13.45 -9.19
N GLU A 266 -22.08 12.78 -8.51
CA GLU A 266 -22.49 11.42 -8.83
C GLU A 266 -23.16 11.38 -10.22
N ASP A 267 -23.12 10.22 -10.87
CA ASP A 267 -23.86 9.96 -12.12
C ASP A 267 -23.52 10.88 -13.31
N MET A 268 -22.27 11.33 -13.42
CA MET A 268 -21.82 12.08 -14.59
C MET A 268 -21.77 11.18 -15.83
N VAL A 269 -22.62 11.47 -16.83
CA VAL A 269 -22.55 10.80 -18.14
C VAL A 269 -21.22 11.12 -18.81
N ILE A 270 -20.51 10.05 -19.20
CA ILE A 270 -19.22 10.12 -19.90
C ILE A 270 -19.44 10.46 -21.37
N LEU A 271 -18.78 11.49 -21.89
CA LEU A 271 -18.97 12.02 -23.25
C LEU A 271 -17.69 11.94 -24.08
N PRO A 272 -17.79 11.89 -25.43
CA PRO A 272 -16.65 12.08 -26.31
C PRO A 272 -15.93 13.40 -26.04
N GLY A 273 -14.61 13.34 -25.83
CA GLY A 273 -13.76 14.47 -25.48
C GLY A 273 -13.48 14.65 -23.99
N ASP A 274 -14.05 13.82 -23.12
CA ASP A 274 -13.77 13.85 -21.69
C ASP A 274 -12.37 13.28 -21.39
N LEU A 275 -11.66 13.93 -20.45
CA LEU A 275 -10.51 13.35 -19.77
C LEU A 275 -11.02 12.69 -18.49
N LEU A 276 -10.93 11.37 -18.43
CA LEU A 276 -11.31 10.55 -17.27
C LEU A 276 -10.12 10.40 -16.34
N HIS A 277 -10.44 10.20 -15.07
CA HIS A 277 -9.54 9.84 -14.00
C HIS A 277 -10.20 8.74 -13.16
N CYS A 278 -9.43 7.75 -12.71
CA CYS A 278 -9.87 6.86 -11.64
C CYS A 278 -8.87 6.86 -10.49
N ASP A 279 -9.36 6.46 -9.33
CA ASP A 279 -8.56 6.08 -8.16
C ASP A 279 -9.02 4.68 -7.73
N PHE A 280 -8.12 3.70 -7.79
CA PHE A 280 -8.46 2.29 -7.67
C PHE A 280 -7.35 1.44 -7.04
N GLY A 281 -7.73 0.61 -6.08
CA GLY A 281 -6.83 -0.34 -5.43
C GLY A 281 -7.50 -1.68 -5.08
N ILE A 282 -6.71 -2.75 -5.09
CA ILE A 282 -7.14 -4.09 -4.70
C ILE A 282 -6.29 -4.63 -3.54
N THR A 283 -6.87 -5.57 -2.80
CA THR A 283 -6.20 -6.32 -1.74
C THR A 283 -6.04 -7.77 -2.18
N TYR A 284 -4.80 -8.27 -2.18
CA TYR A 284 -4.49 -9.66 -2.52
C TYR A 284 -3.30 -10.15 -1.69
N LEU A 285 -3.41 -11.37 -1.13
CA LEU A 285 -2.38 -11.95 -0.27
C LEU A 285 -1.93 -11.02 0.88
N ARG A 286 -2.88 -10.20 1.40
CA ARG A 286 -2.66 -9.17 2.43
C ARG A 286 -1.75 -8.01 2.03
N LEU A 287 -1.61 -7.76 0.73
CA LEU A 287 -0.96 -6.58 0.17
C LEU A 287 -2.02 -5.75 -0.55
N ASN A 288 -1.86 -4.43 -0.53
CA ASN A 288 -2.78 -3.47 -1.13
C ASN A 288 -2.09 -2.72 -2.28
N THR A 289 -2.81 -2.44 -3.35
CA THR A 289 -2.39 -1.44 -4.35
C THR A 289 -3.19 -0.16 -4.17
N ASP A 290 -2.65 0.90 -4.75
CA ASP A 290 -3.33 2.17 -4.94
C ASP A 290 -2.80 2.77 -6.24
N CYS A 291 -3.71 3.20 -7.12
CA CYS A 291 -3.36 3.57 -8.48
C CYS A 291 -4.39 4.55 -9.05
N GLN A 292 -3.87 5.65 -9.59
CA GLN A 292 -4.62 6.65 -10.30
C GLN A 292 -4.11 6.75 -11.73
N GLU A 293 -5.01 6.50 -12.68
CA GLU A 293 -4.72 6.60 -14.11
C GLU A 293 -5.71 7.51 -14.83
N LEU A 294 -5.25 8.07 -15.94
CA LEU A 294 -6.02 8.94 -16.82
C LEU A 294 -6.43 8.22 -18.11
N ALA A 295 -7.63 8.49 -18.60
CA ALA A 295 -8.10 8.05 -19.91
C ALA A 295 -8.71 9.19 -20.71
N TYR A 296 -8.77 9.05 -22.03
CA TYR A 296 -9.39 10.00 -22.92
C TYR A 296 -10.44 9.32 -23.80
N VAL A 297 -11.63 9.91 -23.84
CA VAL A 297 -12.69 9.45 -24.74
C VAL A 297 -12.52 10.14 -26.09
N LEU A 298 -12.17 9.37 -27.13
CA LEU A 298 -11.97 9.89 -28.47
C LEU A 298 -13.26 10.50 -29.02
N LYS A 299 -13.15 11.67 -29.66
CA LYS A 299 -14.19 12.22 -30.51
C LYS A 299 -14.25 11.47 -31.85
N PRO A 300 -15.37 11.56 -32.58
CA PRO A 300 -15.47 10.98 -33.91
C PRO A 300 -14.31 11.40 -34.82
N GLY A 301 -13.60 10.41 -35.37
CA GLY A 301 -12.45 10.61 -36.27
C GLY A 301 -11.09 10.82 -35.59
N GLU A 302 -11.03 10.96 -34.26
CA GLU A 302 -9.77 11.00 -33.53
C GLU A 302 -9.15 9.60 -33.43
N LYS A 303 -7.82 9.54 -33.50
CA LYS A 303 -7.02 8.30 -33.36
C LYS A 303 -6.00 8.38 -32.23
N GLU A 304 -5.87 9.55 -31.63
CA GLU A 304 -4.96 9.84 -30.53
C GLU A 304 -5.63 10.88 -29.64
N ALA A 305 -5.27 10.91 -28.36
CA ALA A 305 -5.65 12.02 -27.50
C ALA A 305 -5.04 13.35 -28.02
N PRO A 306 -5.74 14.49 -27.86
CA PRO A 306 -5.21 15.79 -28.23
C PRO A 306 -3.81 16.06 -27.66
N GLU A 307 -2.96 16.71 -28.45
CA GLU A 307 -1.57 17.01 -28.07
C GLU A 307 -1.47 17.73 -26.70
N PHE A 308 -2.33 18.71 -26.45
CA PHE A 308 -2.34 19.45 -25.18
C PHE A 308 -2.62 18.56 -23.94
N LEU A 309 -3.39 17.47 -24.07
CA LEU A 309 -3.62 16.52 -22.96
C LEU A 309 -2.43 15.57 -22.77
N ARG A 310 -1.80 15.15 -23.89
CA ARG A 310 -0.58 14.33 -23.82
C ARG A 310 0.58 15.11 -23.21
N ASP A 311 0.71 16.40 -23.52
CA ASP A 311 1.72 17.26 -22.91
C ASP A 311 1.42 17.53 -21.43
N ALA A 312 0.14 17.70 -21.06
CA ALA A 312 -0.24 17.78 -19.65
C ALA A 312 0.14 16.50 -18.87
N LEU A 313 -0.06 15.31 -19.45
CA LEU A 313 0.39 14.05 -18.84
C LEU A 313 1.92 14.05 -18.60
N LYS A 314 2.71 14.50 -19.59
CA LYS A 314 4.17 14.62 -19.45
C LYS A 314 4.56 15.56 -18.31
N ASP A 315 3.83 16.67 -18.12
CA ASP A 315 4.05 17.56 -16.97
C ASP A 315 3.79 16.84 -15.65
N GLY A 316 2.75 16.01 -15.57
CA GLY A 316 2.49 15.14 -14.42
C GLY A 316 3.63 14.15 -14.16
N ASN A 317 4.09 13.45 -15.20
CA ASN A 317 5.25 12.55 -15.10
C ASN A 317 6.52 13.29 -14.68
N ARG A 318 6.67 14.56 -15.06
CA ARG A 318 7.81 15.38 -14.64
C ARG A 318 7.79 15.69 -13.14
N VAL A 319 6.60 15.86 -12.54
CA VAL A 319 6.47 15.97 -11.08
C VAL A 319 6.81 14.65 -10.39
N GLN A 320 6.40 13.51 -10.97
CA GLN A 320 6.82 12.19 -10.49
C GLN A 320 8.35 12.03 -10.51
N ASP A 321 9.04 12.49 -11.55
CA ASP A 321 10.51 12.49 -11.60
C ASP A 321 11.09 13.33 -10.45
N PHE A 322 10.62 14.57 -10.26
CA PHE A 322 11.14 15.44 -9.19
C PHE A 322 10.94 14.86 -7.79
N LEU A 323 9.83 14.16 -7.54
CA LEU A 323 9.59 13.46 -6.29
C LEU A 323 10.56 12.28 -6.13
N THR A 324 10.55 11.37 -7.10
CA THR A 324 11.23 10.07 -7.00
C THR A 324 12.76 10.20 -7.05
N GLU A 325 13.31 11.17 -7.79
CA GLU A 325 14.75 11.52 -7.75
C GLU A 325 15.20 12.02 -6.36
N ASN A 326 14.28 12.51 -5.54
CA ASN A 326 14.57 13.03 -4.21
C ASN A 326 14.29 12.04 -3.07
N MET A 327 13.73 10.85 -3.38
CA MET A 327 13.59 9.74 -2.45
C MET A 327 14.97 9.14 -2.18
N ILE A 328 15.66 9.69 -1.18
CA ILE A 328 17.03 9.34 -0.81
C ILE A 328 17.03 8.84 0.63
N ALA A 329 17.74 7.72 0.87
CA ALA A 329 17.79 7.06 2.16
C ALA A 329 18.18 8.03 3.28
N GLY A 330 17.45 7.98 4.40
CA GLY A 330 17.71 8.81 5.57
C GLY A 330 17.10 10.21 5.52
N ARG A 331 16.52 10.65 4.38
CA ARG A 331 15.73 11.89 4.35
C ARG A 331 14.38 11.67 4.99
N THR A 332 13.84 12.71 5.62
CA THR A 332 12.46 12.71 6.13
C THR A 332 11.48 13.08 5.02
N GLY A 333 10.20 12.77 5.20
CA GLY A 333 9.19 13.08 4.21
C GLY A 333 9.10 14.58 3.89
N ASN A 334 9.23 15.44 4.90
CA ASN A 334 9.21 16.89 4.74
C ASN A 334 10.43 17.42 3.97
N GLN A 335 11.59 16.80 4.13
CA GLN A 335 12.78 17.14 3.34
C GLN A 335 12.58 16.77 1.87
N ILE A 336 12.05 15.58 1.58
CA ILE A 336 11.77 15.12 0.21
C ILE A 336 10.73 16.04 -0.45
N LEU A 337 9.61 16.28 0.24
CA LEU A 337 8.52 17.14 -0.21
C LEU A 337 9.02 18.54 -0.58
N SER A 338 9.77 19.17 0.32
CA SER A 338 10.26 20.54 0.14
C SER A 338 11.13 20.68 -1.11
N VAL A 339 12.05 19.74 -1.32
CA VAL A 339 12.96 19.77 -2.49
C VAL A 339 12.19 19.47 -3.78
N ALA A 340 11.30 18.47 -3.78
CA ALA A 340 10.51 18.09 -4.95
C ALA A 340 9.57 19.23 -5.40
N LEU A 341 8.83 19.83 -4.46
CA LEU A 341 7.94 20.97 -4.76
C LEU A 341 8.72 22.18 -5.27
N LYS A 342 9.90 22.46 -4.71
CA LYS A 342 10.76 23.55 -5.19
C LYS A 342 11.23 23.30 -6.62
N ALA A 343 11.70 22.09 -6.93
CA ALA A 343 12.16 21.72 -8.26
C ALA A 343 11.03 21.81 -9.30
N GLY A 344 9.85 21.27 -8.98
CA GLY A 344 8.67 21.36 -9.85
C GLY A 344 8.25 22.81 -10.13
N LYS A 345 8.18 23.67 -9.10
CA LYS A 345 7.87 25.10 -9.27
C LYS A 345 8.92 25.84 -10.10
N GLN A 346 10.20 25.53 -9.92
CA GLN A 346 11.28 26.11 -10.73
C GLN A 346 11.22 25.69 -12.20
N ALA A 347 10.68 24.51 -12.48
CA ALA A 347 10.41 24.04 -13.84
C ALA A 347 9.12 24.63 -14.45
N GLY A 348 8.43 25.54 -13.74
CA GLY A 348 7.20 26.18 -14.21
C GLY A 348 5.91 25.38 -13.94
N LEU A 349 6.01 24.26 -13.22
CA LEU A 349 4.87 23.41 -12.88
C LEU A 349 4.14 23.92 -11.63
N ARG A 350 2.91 23.44 -11.43
CA ARG A 350 2.11 23.70 -10.21
C ARG A 350 1.84 22.38 -9.47
N PRO A 351 2.86 21.79 -8.82
CA PRO A 351 2.74 20.47 -8.20
C PRO A 351 1.99 20.52 -6.85
N ALA A 352 1.28 19.44 -6.56
CA ALA A 352 0.84 19.05 -5.22
C ALA A 352 1.18 17.57 -5.03
N ILE A 353 1.84 17.22 -3.92
CA ILE A 353 2.35 15.87 -3.65
C ILE A 353 1.69 15.31 -2.40
N TYR A 354 1.17 14.09 -2.49
CA TYR A 354 0.66 13.32 -1.36
C TYR A 354 1.09 11.88 -1.57
N THR A 355 2.14 11.44 -0.90
CA THR A 355 2.68 10.09 -1.09
C THR A 355 2.77 9.40 0.25
N HIS A 356 2.27 8.18 0.33
CA HIS A 356 2.22 7.40 1.57
C HIS A 356 2.72 5.96 1.34
N PRO A 357 3.13 5.26 2.41
CA PRO A 357 3.48 3.85 2.30
C PRO A 357 2.28 2.98 1.90
N LEU A 358 2.56 1.89 1.17
CA LEU A 358 1.62 0.83 0.82
C LEU A 358 2.11 -0.54 1.32
N GLY A 359 1.18 -1.44 1.58
CA GLY A 359 1.50 -2.79 2.02
C GLY A 359 0.32 -3.51 2.63
N SER A 360 0.42 -3.87 3.91
CA SER A 360 -0.69 -4.53 4.64
C SER A 360 -1.93 -3.66 4.83
N TYR A 361 -1.78 -2.36 4.65
CA TYR A 361 -2.84 -1.36 4.60
C TYR A 361 -2.66 -0.50 3.36
N GLY A 362 -3.74 0.10 2.84
CA GLY A 362 -3.67 1.10 1.76
C GLY A 362 -2.90 2.34 2.21
N HIS A 363 -3.44 3.09 3.17
CA HIS A 363 -2.61 4.02 3.95
C HIS A 363 -1.77 3.24 4.99
N SER A 364 -0.61 2.72 4.57
CA SER A 364 0.29 1.96 5.44
C SER A 364 1.16 2.85 6.31
N ALA A 365 1.82 2.26 7.29
CA ALA A 365 2.73 2.98 8.19
C ALA A 365 4.13 3.12 7.56
N GLY A 366 4.82 4.22 7.88
CA GLY A 366 6.15 4.55 7.34
C GLY A 366 6.24 6.05 7.03
N THR A 367 7.25 6.47 6.27
CA THR A 367 7.43 7.89 5.92
C THR A 367 6.29 8.43 5.04
N THR A 368 5.67 9.54 5.43
CA THR A 368 4.66 10.25 4.64
C THR A 368 5.26 11.48 3.96
N ILE A 369 5.01 11.66 2.66
CA ILE A 369 5.56 12.77 1.87
C ILE A 369 4.42 13.66 1.39
N GLY A 370 4.14 14.72 2.15
CA GLY A 370 3.04 15.65 1.87
C GLY A 370 1.65 15.06 2.12
N MET A 371 0.63 15.91 2.05
CA MET A 371 -0.79 15.54 2.05
C MET A 371 -1.55 16.54 1.18
N TRP A 372 -2.73 16.17 0.68
CA TRP A 372 -3.53 17.04 -0.20
C TRP A 372 -3.78 18.45 0.37
N ASP A 373 -3.85 18.60 1.70
CA ASP A 373 -4.03 19.88 2.42
C ASP A 373 -2.74 20.42 3.07
N SER A 374 -1.64 19.67 3.03
CA SER A 374 -0.41 19.95 3.79
C SER A 374 0.84 19.96 2.91
N GLN A 375 0.89 20.90 1.97
CA GLN A 375 2.03 21.09 1.04
C GLN A 375 3.22 21.85 1.65
N GLY A 376 3.09 22.30 2.90
CA GLY A 376 4.18 22.92 3.68
C GLY A 376 4.98 21.92 4.53
N GLY A 377 4.55 20.66 4.56
CA GLY A 377 5.06 19.61 5.44
C GLY A 377 3.95 18.98 6.29
N VAL A 378 4.15 17.73 6.68
CA VAL A 378 3.29 16.95 7.56
C VAL A 378 3.84 17.07 8.98
N MET A 379 3.05 17.64 9.89
CA MET A 379 3.45 17.95 11.27
C MET A 379 3.19 16.75 12.21
N LYS A 380 3.71 15.58 11.83
CA LYS A 380 3.67 14.30 12.57
C LYS A 380 4.99 13.57 12.39
N ASP A 381 5.25 12.56 13.23
CA ASP A 381 6.51 11.81 13.20
C ASP A 381 6.83 11.25 11.80
N ASP A 382 5.82 10.72 11.10
CA ASP A 382 5.93 10.13 9.75
C ASP A 382 6.43 11.11 8.67
N GLY A 383 6.19 12.41 8.82
CA GLY A 383 6.70 13.45 7.92
C GLY A 383 7.99 14.13 8.40
N GLU A 384 8.10 14.36 9.71
CA GLU A 384 9.13 15.22 10.29
C GLU A 384 10.38 14.47 10.73
N ASN A 385 10.25 13.29 11.36
CA ASN A 385 11.38 12.60 11.99
C ASN A 385 11.61 11.18 11.44
N TYR A 386 10.57 10.49 10.97
CA TYR A 386 10.68 9.11 10.47
C TYR A 386 11.35 9.10 9.09
N PRO A 387 12.59 8.59 8.99
CA PRO A 387 13.33 8.67 7.74
C PRO A 387 12.79 7.68 6.71
N LEU A 388 12.97 8.02 5.44
CA LEU A 388 12.76 7.12 4.33
C LEU A 388 13.66 5.90 4.48
N ASN A 389 13.05 4.77 4.81
CA ASN A 389 13.74 3.51 5.03
C ASN A 389 13.66 2.60 3.80
N PRO A 390 14.72 1.83 3.51
CA PRO A 390 14.68 0.87 2.42
C PRO A 390 13.72 -0.27 2.72
N ASP A 391 13.40 -0.97 1.65
CA ASP A 391 12.49 -2.10 1.59
C ASP A 391 11.02 -1.69 1.81
N THR A 392 10.65 -0.45 1.46
CA THR A 392 9.28 0.07 1.61
C THR A 392 8.65 0.33 0.23
N VAL A 393 7.37 0.00 0.09
CA VAL A 393 6.55 0.36 -1.09
C VAL A 393 5.71 1.59 -0.75
N TYR A 394 5.53 2.46 -1.73
CA TYR A 394 4.83 3.73 -1.63
C TYR A 394 3.81 3.86 -2.76
N ALA A 395 2.71 4.53 -2.46
CA ALA A 395 1.81 5.12 -3.43
C ALA A 395 2.41 6.45 -3.87
N ILE A 396 2.93 6.52 -5.09
CA ILE A 396 3.53 7.74 -5.64
C ILE A 396 2.42 8.64 -6.18
N GLU A 397 1.58 9.10 -5.26
CA GLU A 397 0.43 9.95 -5.54
C GLU A 397 0.84 11.43 -5.55
N LEU A 398 0.41 12.10 -6.62
CA LEU A 398 0.61 13.53 -6.80
C LEU A 398 -0.29 14.05 -7.93
N ASN A 399 -0.32 15.37 -8.06
CA ASN A 399 -0.86 15.99 -9.24
C ASN A 399 -0.07 17.23 -9.64
N THR A 400 -0.29 17.67 -10.88
CA THR A 400 0.01 19.04 -11.28
C THR A 400 -1.19 19.70 -11.91
N THR A 401 -1.38 20.98 -11.58
CA THR A 401 -2.43 21.77 -12.21
C THR A 401 -1.89 22.36 -13.52
N VAL A 402 -2.56 22.09 -14.64
CA VAL A 402 -2.17 22.56 -15.98
C VAL A 402 -3.29 23.43 -16.56
N TYR A 403 -2.95 24.62 -17.06
CA TYR A 403 -3.92 25.44 -17.77
C TYR A 403 -4.01 24.97 -19.21
N ILE A 404 -5.21 24.62 -19.67
CA ILE A 404 -5.46 24.14 -21.04
C ILE A 404 -6.12 25.28 -21.83
N PRO A 405 -5.39 25.95 -22.74
CA PRO A 405 -5.93 27.07 -23.52
C PRO A 405 -7.17 26.69 -24.33
N GLU A 406 -7.19 25.50 -24.92
CA GLU A 406 -8.29 24.96 -25.73
C GLU A 406 -9.57 24.80 -24.92
N TRP A 407 -9.44 24.55 -23.61
CA TRP A 407 -10.56 24.38 -22.68
C TRP A 407 -10.82 25.64 -21.85
N LYS A 408 -9.92 26.64 -21.93
CA LYS A 408 -9.95 27.89 -21.17
C LYS A 408 -10.09 27.67 -19.66
N ARG A 409 -9.52 26.59 -19.14
CA ARG A 409 -9.58 26.21 -17.72
C ARG A 409 -8.32 25.50 -17.26
N ASP A 410 -8.18 25.44 -15.95
CA ASP A 410 -7.26 24.52 -15.30
C ASP A 410 -7.84 23.09 -15.27
N ILE A 411 -6.96 22.13 -15.50
CA ILE A 411 -7.19 20.71 -15.18
C ILE A 411 -6.15 20.26 -14.15
N ARG A 412 -6.43 19.14 -13.48
CA ARG A 412 -5.43 18.42 -12.69
C ARG A 412 -5.04 17.14 -13.39
N VAL A 413 -3.73 16.94 -13.54
CA VAL A 413 -3.15 15.68 -13.98
C VAL A 413 -2.83 14.92 -12.70
N MET A 414 -3.75 14.05 -12.29
CA MET A 414 -3.67 13.24 -11.07
C MET A 414 -3.11 11.88 -11.46
N LEU A 415 -2.07 11.44 -10.74
CA LEU A 415 -1.31 10.24 -11.04
C LEU A 415 -0.89 9.59 -9.74
N GLU A 416 -1.00 8.27 -9.70
CA GLU A 416 -0.56 7.46 -8.58
C GLU A 416 -0.12 6.10 -9.07
N GLU A 417 1.07 5.71 -8.64
CA GLU A 417 1.73 4.48 -9.07
C GLU A 417 2.47 3.84 -7.91
N ALA A 418 2.46 2.51 -7.84
CA ALA A 418 3.24 1.80 -6.83
C ALA A 418 4.75 1.95 -7.10
N GLY A 419 5.46 2.55 -6.14
CA GLY A 419 6.91 2.73 -6.16
C GLY A 419 7.60 1.98 -5.03
N TYR A 420 8.75 1.38 -5.29
CA TYR A 420 9.55 0.66 -4.29
C TYR A 420 10.85 1.41 -4.02
N PHE A 421 11.08 1.75 -2.76
CA PHE A 421 12.36 2.28 -2.30
C PHE A 421 13.18 1.15 -1.69
N GLY A 422 14.11 0.61 -2.48
CA GLY A 422 15.01 -0.47 -2.09
C GLY A 422 16.40 0.02 -1.72
N LYS A 423 17.31 -0.91 -1.44
CA LYS A 423 18.72 -0.61 -1.15
C LYS A 423 19.46 0.08 -2.30
N GLU A 424 19.01 -0.14 -3.53
CA GLU A 424 19.56 0.48 -4.76
C GLU A 424 18.88 1.81 -5.11
N GLY A 425 17.95 2.28 -4.28
CA GLY A 425 17.16 3.49 -4.50
C GLY A 425 15.74 3.19 -4.96
N PHE A 426 15.11 4.21 -5.54
CA PHE A 426 13.73 4.15 -6.01
C PHE A 426 13.61 3.45 -7.36
N ARG A 427 12.54 2.66 -7.53
CA ARG A 427 12.02 2.22 -8.83
C ARG A 427 10.51 2.08 -8.78
N TYR A 428 9.83 2.21 -9.91
CA TYR A 428 8.44 1.78 -9.99
C TYR A 428 8.32 0.26 -9.85
N VAL A 429 7.24 -0.21 -9.23
CA VAL A 429 7.00 -1.64 -9.03
C VAL A 429 6.69 -2.32 -10.37
N ASN A 430 5.77 -1.74 -11.16
CA ASN A 430 5.35 -2.24 -12.46
C ASN A 430 5.25 -1.12 -13.53
N GLY A 431 6.22 -0.22 -13.55
CA GLY A 431 6.19 0.95 -14.44
C GLY A 431 5.24 2.04 -13.95
N ARG A 432 4.91 2.97 -14.85
CA ARG A 432 3.98 4.07 -14.62
C ARG A 432 3.24 4.43 -15.90
N GLN A 433 2.07 5.07 -15.78
CA GLN A 433 1.37 5.63 -16.93
C GLN A 433 2.22 6.69 -17.65
N THR A 434 2.44 6.50 -18.95
CA THR A 434 3.16 7.44 -19.84
C THR A 434 2.35 7.81 -21.08
N GLU A 435 1.22 7.15 -21.30
CA GLU A 435 0.26 7.43 -22.37
C GLU A 435 -1.15 7.38 -21.79
N LEU A 436 -2.04 8.22 -22.31
CA LEU A 436 -3.45 8.20 -21.94
C LEU A 436 -4.12 6.93 -22.50
N LEU A 437 -4.88 6.24 -21.66
CA LEU A 437 -5.76 5.18 -22.11
C LEU A 437 -6.82 5.75 -23.06
N LEU A 438 -6.96 5.20 -24.27
CA LEU A 438 -7.98 5.66 -25.23
C LEU A 438 -9.27 4.84 -25.17
N ILE A 439 -10.42 5.52 -25.25
CA ILE A 439 -11.76 4.93 -25.31
C ILE A 439 -12.46 5.44 -26.59
N PRO A 440 -12.81 4.57 -27.56
CA PRO A 440 -12.46 3.15 -27.64
C PRO A 440 -10.96 2.94 -27.88
N ARG A 441 -10.48 1.71 -27.68
CA ARG A 441 -9.13 1.30 -28.12
C ARG A 441 -9.01 1.45 -29.64
N VAL A 442 -7.90 2.03 -30.11
CA VAL A 442 -7.67 2.20 -31.55
C VAL A 442 -7.20 0.88 -32.15
N SER A 443 -8.06 0.29 -32.97
CA SER A 443 -7.76 -0.92 -33.72
C SER A 443 -6.78 -0.63 -34.86
N GLN A 444 -5.74 -1.46 -35.01
CA GLN A 444 -4.84 -1.38 -36.16
C GLN A 444 -5.43 -2.01 -37.44
N HIS A 445 -6.51 -2.80 -37.34
CA HIS A 445 -7.04 -3.58 -38.47
C HIS A 445 -8.23 -2.93 -39.17
N LEU A 446 -8.88 -1.93 -38.57
CA LEU A 446 -9.96 -1.16 -39.16
C LEU A 446 -9.70 0.33 -38.91
N GLY A 447 -9.71 1.14 -39.97
CA GLY A 447 -9.61 2.58 -39.82
C GLY A 447 -10.88 3.10 -39.16
N ASN A 448 -10.74 3.72 -37.99
CA ASN A 448 -11.76 4.59 -37.42
C ASN A 448 -11.98 5.82 -38.31
#